data_AF-A0A941RMT6-F1
#
_entry.id   AF-A0A941RMT6-F1
#
_cell.length_a   1.000
_cell.length_b   1.000
_cell.length_c   1.000
_cell.angle_alpha   90.00
_cell.angle_beta   90.00
_cell.angle_gamma   90.00
#
_symmetry.space_group_name_H-M   'P 1'
#
loop_
_entity.id
_entity.type
_entity.pdbx_description
1 polymer ?
#
loop_
_entity_poly.entity_id
_entity_poly.type
_entity_poly.pdbx_seq_one_letter_code
_entity_poly.pdbx_strand_id
1 'polypeptide(L)'
;YKFGENGLPPTGIPYVIVNGTIVVEESKVLAVKPGLPIRFPVEDKGRYQPIELNNWLGAHTISVPDMHMLDDTGGATEFKR
;
A
#
# COMPACT_ATOMS: atom_id res chain seq x y z
N TYR A 1 5.53 36.02 27.39
CA TYR A 1 4.15 35.63 27.70
C TYR A 1 3.53 36.72 28.57
N LYS A 2 2.42 37.32 28.13
CA LYS A 2 1.66 38.32 28.89
C LYS A 2 0.26 37.77 29.13
N PHE A 3 -0.31 38.05 30.30
CA PHE A 3 -1.64 37.59 30.66
C PHE A 3 -2.68 38.19 29.71
N GLY A 4 -3.47 37.33 29.05
CA GLY A 4 -4.51 37.74 28.08
C GLY A 4 -4.08 37.76 26.60
N GLU A 5 -2.82 37.47 26.28
CA GLU A 5 -2.33 37.37 24.90
C GLU A 5 -2.00 35.92 24.52
N ASN A 6 -2.41 35.51 23.32
CA ASN A 6 -1.96 34.25 22.73
C ASN A 6 -0.50 34.40 22.28
N GLY A 7 0.27 33.31 22.37
CA GLY A 7 1.60 33.27 21.78
C GLY A 7 1.54 33.51 20.27
N LEU A 8 2.60 34.09 19.71
CA LEU A 8 2.76 34.16 18.25
C LEU A 8 2.67 32.73 17.71
N PRO A 9 1.82 32.45 16.70
CA PRO A 9 1.76 31.13 16.10
C PRO A 9 3.15 30.81 15.51
N PRO A 10 3.62 29.56 15.61
CA PRO A 10 4.87 29.18 14.98
C PRO A 10 4.73 29.40 13.47
N THR A 11 5.49 30.34 12.91
CA THR A 11 5.48 30.66 11.48
C THR A 11 6.53 29.85 10.74
N GLY A 12 6.08 28.83 10.01
CA GLY A 12 6.91 28.02 9.13
C GLY A 12 7.91 27.11 9.86
N ILE A 13 8.81 26.51 9.08
CA ILE A 13 9.91 25.67 9.55
C ILE A 13 11.20 26.35 9.08
N PRO A 14 11.96 27.01 9.97
CA PRO A 14 13.05 27.87 9.55
C PRO A 14 14.22 27.10 8.94
N TYR A 15 14.46 25.86 9.38
CA TYR A 15 15.54 25.03 8.90
C TYR A 15 15.08 23.60 8.62
N VAL A 16 15.40 23.09 7.44
CA VAL A 16 15.15 21.70 7.05
C VAL A 16 16.43 21.14 6.45
N ILE A 17 16.86 19.98 6.95
CA ILE A 17 18.06 19.27 6.50
C ILE A 17 17.62 17.92 5.93
N VAL A 18 18.05 17.61 4.72
CA VAL A 18 17.81 16.33 4.07
C VAL A 18 19.16 15.76 3.63
N ASN A 19 19.51 14.58 4.14
CA ASN A 19 20.79 13.92 3.84
C ASN A 19 22.02 14.83 4.06
N GLY A 20 22.03 15.61 5.14
CA GLY A 20 23.12 16.54 5.47
C GLY A 20 23.13 17.84 4.67
N THR A 21 22.19 18.04 3.74
CA THR A 21 22.07 19.26 2.94
C THR A 21 20.92 20.13 3.43
N ILE A 22 21.15 21.42 3.62
CA ILE A 22 20.10 22.38 4.00
C ILE A 22 19.21 22.64 2.77
N VAL A 23 17.91 22.41 2.91
CA VAL A 23 16.90 22.63 1.86
C VAL A 23 15.96 23.79 2.17
N VAL A 24 15.84 24.16 3.44
CA VAL A 24 15.14 25.36 3.89
C VAL A 24 16.05 26.09 4.86
N GLU A 25 16.23 27.38 4.65
CA GLU A 25 16.98 28.30 5.50
C GLU A 25 16.16 29.58 5.67
N GLU A 26 16.06 30.06 6.92
CA GLU A 26 15.25 31.24 7.27
C GLU A 26 13.82 31.21 6.70
N SER A 27 13.19 30.03 6.73
CA SER A 27 11.83 29.80 6.20
C SER A 27 11.70 30.01 4.68
N LYS A 28 12.81 30.02 3.93
CA LYS A 28 12.85 30.05 2.46
C LYS A 28 13.37 28.75 1.89
N VAL A 29 12.71 28.24 0.85
CA VAL A 29 13.11 27.01 0.16
C VAL A 29 14.28 27.30 -0.78
N LEU A 30 15.37 26.56 -0.62
CA LEU A 30 16.54 26.59 -1.50
C LEU A 30 16.31 25.67 -2.71
N ALA A 31 16.93 25.98 -3.85
CA ALA A 31 16.78 25.22 -5.10
C ALA A 31 17.60 23.90 -5.11
N VAL A 32 17.63 23.19 -3.97
CA VAL A 32 18.39 21.94 -3.80
C VAL A 32 17.42 20.80 -3.52
N LYS A 33 17.60 19.66 -4.22
CA LYS A 33 16.71 18.49 -4.13
C LYS A 33 17.51 17.23 -3.76
N PRO A 34 17.99 17.10 -2.50
CA PRO A 34 18.83 15.98 -2.06
C PRO A 34 18.03 14.71 -1.72
N GLY A 35 16.83 14.55 -2.31
CA GLY A 35 15.96 13.41 -2.07
C GLY A 35 16.49 12.14 -2.76
N LEU A 36 16.41 11.01 -2.08
CA LEU A 36 16.71 9.70 -2.68
C LEU A 36 15.40 9.03 -3.10
N PRO A 37 15.29 8.51 -4.33
CA PRO A 37 14.11 7.76 -4.73
C PRO A 37 14.05 6.45 -3.94
N ILE A 38 12.94 6.24 -3.23
CA ILE A 38 12.63 4.94 -2.64
C ILE A 38 12.02 4.11 -3.77
N ARG A 39 12.69 3.02 -4.15
CA ARG A 39 12.25 2.06 -5.17
C ARG A 39 12.45 0.65 -4.63
N PHE A 40 11.62 -0.27 -5.10
CA PHE A 40 11.92 -1.68 -4.92
C PHE A 40 13.21 -2.04 -5.67
N PRO A 41 14.02 -2.98 -5.14
CA PRO A 41 15.14 -3.51 -5.88
C PRO A 41 14.66 -4.12 -7.19
N VAL A 42 15.54 -4.09 -8.20
CA VAL A 42 15.25 -4.78 -9.47
C VAL A 42 15.29 -6.28 -9.22
N GLU A 43 14.23 -6.99 -9.60
CA GLU A 43 14.15 -8.44 -9.53
C GLU A 43 14.33 -9.03 -10.93
N ASP A 44 15.11 -10.10 -11.05
CA ASP A 44 15.37 -10.77 -12.34
C ASP A 44 14.11 -11.39 -12.94
N LYS A 45 13.10 -11.68 -12.11
CA LYS A 45 11.83 -12.27 -12.51
C LYS A 45 10.69 -11.41 -11.99
N GLY A 46 9.70 -11.15 -12.84
CA GLY A 46 8.48 -10.49 -12.41
C GLY A 46 7.70 -11.36 -11.42
N ARG A 47 7.01 -10.73 -10.46
CA ARG A 47 6.12 -11.40 -9.50
C ARG A 47 4.75 -11.79 -10.09
N TYR A 48 4.64 -11.77 -11.41
CA TYR A 48 3.40 -12.12 -12.09
C TYR A 48 3.09 -13.59 -11.87
N GLN A 49 1.89 -13.86 -11.35
CA GLN A 49 1.32 -15.20 -11.27
C GLN A 49 0.04 -15.20 -12.12
N PRO A 50 -0.12 -16.14 -13.06
CA PRO A 50 -1.36 -16.26 -13.82
C PRO A 50 -2.51 -16.54 -12.85
N ILE A 51 -3.63 -15.88 -13.09
CA ILE A 51 -4.83 -16.01 -12.28
C ILE A 51 -5.76 -17.04 -12.92
N GLU A 52 -6.13 -18.06 -12.14
CA GLU A 52 -7.21 -18.97 -12.49
C GLU A 52 -8.54 -18.37 -12.01
N LEU A 53 -9.46 -18.08 -12.94
CA LEU A 53 -10.70 -17.34 -12.67
C LEU A 53 -11.53 -17.99 -11.57
N ASN A 54 -11.72 -19.32 -11.64
CA ASN A 54 -12.55 -20.06 -10.68
C ASN A 54 -11.93 -20.08 -9.28
N ASN A 55 -10.61 -20.24 -9.17
CA ASN A 55 -9.91 -20.19 -7.88
C ASN A 55 -10.00 -18.81 -7.24
N TRP A 56 -9.86 -17.76 -8.05
CA TRP A 56 -9.99 -16.39 -7.55
C TRP A 56 -11.41 -16.07 -7.11
N LEU A 57 -12.41 -16.43 -7.93
CA LEU A 57 -13.83 -16.25 -7.61
C LEU A 57 -14.17 -17.00 -6.31
N GLY A 58 -13.74 -18.25 -6.16
CA GLY A 58 -14.02 -19.00 -4.94
C GLY A 58 -13.32 -18.49 -3.68
N ALA A 59 -12.16 -17.85 -3.80
CA ALA A 59 -11.46 -17.25 -2.68
C ALA A 59 -11.94 -15.84 -2.32
N HIS A 60 -12.48 -15.07 -3.28
CA HIS A 60 -12.73 -13.63 -3.12
C HIS A 60 -14.19 -13.21 -3.35
N THR A 61 -15.08 -14.10 -3.76
CA THR A 61 -16.51 -13.81 -3.90
C THR A 61 -17.36 -14.84 -3.15
N ILE A 62 -18.60 -14.46 -2.86
CA ILE A 62 -19.59 -15.34 -2.21
C ILE A 62 -20.24 -16.27 -3.26
N SER A 63 -20.21 -15.88 -4.54
CA SER A 63 -20.76 -16.66 -5.65
C SER A 63 -19.64 -17.48 -6.29
N VAL A 64 -19.42 -18.66 -5.72
CA VAL A 64 -18.59 -19.70 -6.32
C VAL A 64 -19.29 -20.28 -7.55
N PRO A 65 -18.68 -20.27 -8.75
CA PRO A 65 -18.98 -21.26 -9.77
C PRO A 65 -18.77 -22.64 -9.14
N ASP A 66 -19.63 -23.60 -9.48
CA ASP A 66 -19.66 -24.92 -8.88
C ASP A 66 -18.27 -25.58 -8.91
N MET A 67 -17.59 -25.58 -7.76
CA MET A 67 -16.24 -26.12 -7.53
C MET A 67 -16.34 -27.51 -6.90
N HIS A 68 -17.49 -28.18 -7.00
CA HIS A 68 -17.59 -29.58 -6.63
C HIS A 68 -16.66 -30.41 -7.54
N MET A 69 -15.42 -30.62 -7.07
CA MET A 69 -14.78 -31.91 -7.24
C MET A 69 -15.83 -32.91 -6.77
N LEU A 70 -16.34 -33.73 -7.69
CA LEU A 70 -17.17 -34.88 -7.34
C LEU A 70 -16.39 -35.63 -6.27
N ASP A 71 -16.92 -35.60 -5.05
CA ASP A 71 -16.34 -36.37 -3.96
C ASP A 71 -16.46 -37.84 -4.36
N ASP A 72 -15.31 -38.49 -4.57
CA ASP A 72 -15.20 -39.91 -4.90
C ASP A 72 -15.82 -40.80 -3.80
N THR A 73 -16.30 -40.24 -2.68
CA THR A 73 -17.10 -40.94 -1.67
C THR A 73 -18.56 -41.20 -2.09
N GLY A 74 -19.00 -40.78 -3.28
CA GLY A 74 -20.26 -41.24 -3.89
C GLY A 74 -21.55 -40.74 -3.21
N GLY A 75 -21.47 -39.78 -2.28
CA GLY A 75 -22.64 -39.26 -1.56
C GLY A 75 -23.71 -38.56 -2.43
N ALA A 76 -23.36 -38.19 -3.67
CA ALA A 76 -24.27 -37.52 -4.60
C ALA A 76 -25.11 -38.48 -5.48
N THR A 77 -24.82 -39.78 -5.52
CA THR A 77 -25.53 -40.73 -6.41
C THR A 77 -26.80 -41.34 -5.83
N GLU A 78 -27.09 -41.19 -4.54
CA GLU A 78 -28.18 -41.94 -3.88
C GLU A 78 -29.55 -41.25 -3.83
N PHE A 79 -29.69 -40.00 -4.30
CA PHE A 79 -31.00 -39.35 -4.39
C PHE A 79 -31.56 -39.38 -5.83
N LYS A 80 -31.84 -40.58 -6.32
CA LYS A 80 -32.85 -40.78 -7.37
C LYS A 80 -34.00 -41.60 -6.77
N ARG A 81 -35.11 -40.92 -6.50
CA ARG A 81 -36.42 -41.54 -6.27
C ARG A 81 -37.31 -41.24 -7.45
#